data_AF-A0A3B9PCC9-F1
#
_entry.id   AF-A0A3B9PCC9-F1
#
_cell.length_a   1.000
_cell.length_b   1.000
_cell.length_c   1.000
_cell.angle_alpha   90.00
_cell.angle_beta   90.00
_cell.angle_gamma   90.00
#
_symmetry.space_group_name_H-M   'P 1'
#
loop_
_entity.id
_entity.type
_entity.pdbx_description
1 polymer ?
#
loop_
_entity_poly.entity_id
_entity_poly.type
_entity_poly.pdbx_seq_one_letter_code
_entity_poly.pdbx_strand_id
1 'polypeptide(L)' 'EAHLTIVLAALAISRNIEYQTGISIKQFVKLMRPIRSGIVTFNGKEFLAEPEVPEEAKSVLNKLFSGH' A
#
# COMPACT_ATOMS: atom_id res chain seq x y z
N GLU A 1 19.68 -20.59 3.23
CA GLU A 1 18.82 -20.25 4.39
C GLU A 1 18.04 -18.94 4.25
N ALA A 2 18.63 -17.74 4.33
CA ALA A 2 17.84 -16.48 4.36
C ALA A 2 16.94 -16.22 3.13
N HIS A 3 17.36 -16.68 1.94
CA HIS A 3 16.60 -16.49 0.70
C HIS A 3 15.20 -17.09 0.77
N LEU A 4 15.06 -18.32 1.29
CA LEU A 4 13.76 -18.98 1.35
C LEU A 4 12.85 -18.38 2.44
N THR A 5 13.42 -17.99 3.57
CA THR A 5 12.67 -17.34 4.66
C THR A 5 12.00 -16.05 4.20
N ILE A 6 12.74 -15.20 3.46
CA ILE A 6 12.20 -13.94 2.94
C ILE A 6 11.08 -14.20 1.93
N VAL A 7 11.27 -15.17 1.02
CA VAL A 7 10.27 -15.52 0.01
C VAL A 7 9.00 -16.07 0.67
N LEU A 8 9.12 -16.94 1.68
CA LEU A 8 7.96 -17.49 2.40
C LEU A 8 7.23 -16.39 3.19
N ALA A 9 7.96 -15.49 3.86
CA ALA A 9 7.35 -14.36 4.55
C ALA A 9 6.59 -13.45 3.58
N ALA A 10 7.21 -13.09 2.45
CA ALA A 10 6.57 -12.28 1.41
C ALA A 10 5.31 -12.96 0.83
N LEU A 11 5.36 -14.28 0.62
CA LEU A 11 4.22 -15.06 0.16
C LEU A 11 3.09 -15.09 1.20
N ALA A 12 3.41 -15.30 2.48
CA ALA A 12 2.43 -15.33 3.56
C ALA A 12 1.72 -13.97 3.71
N ILE A 13 2.47 -12.87 3.65
CA ILE A 13 1.91 -11.50 3.68
C ILE A 13 1.01 -11.28 2.46
N SER A 14 1.48 -11.65 1.26
CA SER A 14 0.71 -11.50 0.02
C SER A 14 -0.62 -12.27 0.12
N ARG A 15 -0.58 -13.51 0.61
CA ARG A 15 -1.77 -14.34 0.77
C ARG A 15 -2.75 -13.78 1.81
N ASN A 16 -2.24 -13.22 2.89
CA ASN A 16 -3.07 -12.58 3.91
C ASN A 16 -3.77 -11.32 3.36
N ILE A 17 -3.06 -10.48 2.59
CA ILE A 17 -3.64 -9.31 1.93
C ILE A 17 -4.75 -9.74 0.96
N GLU A 18 -4.50 -10.73 0.11
CA GLU A 18 -5.51 -11.23 -0.84
C GLU A 18 -6.75 -11.78 -0.10
N TYR A 19 -6.54 -12.50 1.00
CA TYR A 19 -7.62 -13.06 1.83
C TYR A 19 -8.51 -11.96 2.45
N GLN A 20 -7.91 -10.93 3.04
CA GLN A 20 -8.67 -9.86 3.70
C GLN A 20 -9.34 -8.90 2.71
N THR A 21 -8.68 -8.60 1.59
CA THR A 21 -9.12 -7.56 0.66
C THR A 21 -10.03 -8.10 -0.46
N GLY A 22 -9.85 -9.37 -0.84
CA GLY A 22 -10.54 -10.03 -1.95
C GLY A 22 -9.99 -9.70 -3.34
N ILE A 23 -8.88 -8.98 -3.43
CA ILE A 23 -8.21 -8.62 -4.69
C ILE A 23 -6.84 -9.27 -4.77
N SER A 24 -6.33 -9.50 -5.99
CA SER A 24 -5.00 -10.08 -6.18
C SER A 24 -3.90 -9.14 -5.66
N ILE A 25 -2.75 -9.69 -5.24
CA ILE A 25 -1.61 -8.89 -4.79
C ILE A 25 -1.12 -7.92 -5.87
N LYS A 26 -1.24 -8.30 -7.16
CA LYS A 26 -0.93 -7.45 -8.30
C LYS A 26 -1.84 -6.22 -8.36
N GLN A 27 -3.14 -6.40 -8.17
CA GLN A 27 -4.11 -5.30 -8.13
C GLN A 27 -3.86 -4.41 -6.91
N PHE A 28 -3.61 -5.01 -5.74
CA PHE A 28 -3.28 -4.28 -4.53
C PHE A 28 -2.05 -3.37 -4.71
N VAL A 29 -0.93 -3.91 -5.20
CA VAL A 29 0.28 -3.11 -5.45
C VAL A 29 0.03 -2.02 -6.49
N LYS A 30 -0.76 -2.29 -7.53
CA LYS A 30 -1.12 -1.28 -8.54
C LYS A 30 -1.95 -0.14 -7.94
N LEU A 31 -2.91 -0.47 -7.07
CA LEU A 31 -3.78 0.49 -6.39
C LEU A 31 -3.01 1.36 -5.38
N MET A 32 -2.05 0.79 -4.65
CA MET A 32 -1.26 1.49 -3.64
C MET A 32 -0.09 2.30 -4.24
N ARG A 33 0.52 1.84 -5.33
CA ARG A 33 1.70 2.49 -5.96
C ARG A 33 1.60 4.01 -6.19
N PRO A 34 0.46 4.59 -6.61
CA PRO A 34 0.36 6.04 -6.83
C PRO A 34 0.23 6.85 -5.54
N ILE A 35 -0.11 6.24 -4.40
CA ILE A 35 -0.25 6.93 -3.11
C ILE A 35 1.15 7.29 -2.60
N ARG A 36 1.58 8.53 -2.83
CA ARG A 36 2.89 9.02 -2.44
C ARG A 36 2.77 10.47 -1.99
N SER A 37 3.40 10.81 -0.87
CA SER A 37 3.65 12.21 -0.51
C SER A 37 4.74 12.77 -1.41
N GLY A 38 4.72 14.09 -1.61
CA GLY A 38 5.72 14.78 -2.41
C GLY A 38 6.08 16.13 -1.83
N ILE A 39 7.26 16.65 -2.18
CA ILE A 39 7.63 18.04 -1.90
C ILE A 39 7.30 18.85 -3.14
N VAL A 40 6.49 19.89 -2.99
CA VAL A 40 6.12 20.82 -4.04
C VAL A 40 6.77 22.17 -3.75
N THR A 41 7.50 22.70 -4.72
CA THR A 41 8.12 24.02 -4.59
C THR A 41 7.21 25.08 -5.20
N PHE A 42 6.76 26.03 -4.38
CA PHE A 42 5.96 27.17 -4.82
C PHE A 42 6.63 28.47 -4.36
N ASN A 43 6.94 29.37 -5.31
CA ASN A 43 7.69 30.61 -5.06
C ASN A 43 9.00 30.40 -4.26
N GLY A 44 9.72 29.31 -4.53
CA GLY A 44 10.98 28.98 -3.86
C GLY A 44 10.84 28.42 -2.44
N LYS A 45 9.60 28.24 -1.94
CA LYS A 45 9.32 27.57 -0.67
C LYS A 45 8.84 26.14 -0.92
N GLU A 46 9.41 25.20 -0.17
CA GLU A 46 9.01 23.80 -0.19
C GLU A 46 7.77 23.59 0.69
N PHE A 47 6.80 22.85 0.14
CA PHE A 47 5.58 22.43 0.83
C PHE A 47 5.46 20.91 0.74
N LEU A 48 5.09 20.28 1.85
CA LEU A 48 4.71 18.87 1.85
C LEU A 48 3.30 18.76 1.26
N ALA A 49 3.18 18.10 0.11
CA ALA A 49 1.91 17.68 -0.44
C ALA A 49 1.54 16.32 0.16
N GLU A 50 0.43 16.29 0.91
CA GLU A 50 -0.14 15.05 1.40
C GLU A 50 -0.66 14.21 0.21
N PRO A 51 -0.54 12.87 0.29
CA PRO A 51 -1.04 11.99 -0.75
C PRO A 51 -2.57 12.02 -0.77
N GLU A 52 -3.15 12.22 -1.95
CA GLU A 52 -4.57 11.95 -2.15
C GLU A 52 -4.78 10.43 -2.22
N VAL A 53 -5.57 9.89 -1.29
CA VAL A 53 -5.93 8.47 -1.25
C VAL A 53 -7.30 8.29 -1.90
N PRO A 54 -7.41 7.62 -3.05
CA PRO A 54 -8.71 7.35 -3.69
C PRO A 54 -9.65 6.54 -2.79
N GLU A 55 -10.96 6.71 -2.93
CA GLU A 55 -11.95 5.98 -2.11
C GLU A 55 -11.83 4.46 -2.23
N GLU A 56 -11.52 3.95 -3.42
CA GLU A 56 -11.23 2.53 -3.63
C GLU A 56 -10.05 2.05 -2.76
N ALA A 57 -8.96 2.82 -2.74
CA ALA A 57 -7.80 2.54 -1.90
C ALA A 57 -8.15 2.60 -0.40
N LYS A 58 -8.94 3.60 0.05
CA LYS A 58 -9.42 3.68 1.43
C LYS A 58 -10.24 2.45 1.82
N SER A 59 -11.15 2.01 0.95
CA SER A 59 -11.98 0.83 1.21
C SER A 59 -11.15 -0.45 1.40
N VAL A 60 -10.08 -0.60 0.59
CA VAL A 60 -9.15 -1.72 0.68
C VAL A 60 -8.30 -1.64 1.95
N LEU A 61 -7.81 -0.45 2.29
CA LEU A 61 -7.04 -0.22 3.52
C LEU A 61 -7.88 -0.49 4.77
N ASN A 62 -9.15 -0.07 4.80
CA ASN A 62 -10.05 -0.32 5.94
C ASN A 62 -10.26 -1.81 6.22
N LYS A 63 -10.21 -2.67 5.19
CA LYS A 63 -10.27 -4.14 5.37
C LYS A 63 -9.01 -4.72 6.01
N LEU A 64 -7.88 -4.01 5.96
CA LEU A 64 -6.62 -4.43 6.60
C LEU A 64 -6.49 -3.90 8.03
N PHE A 65 -7.08 -2.74 8.33
CA PHE A 65 -7.07 -2.14 9.67
C PHE A 65 -8.02 -2.80 10.67
N SER A 66 -8.83 -3.78 10.27
CA SER A 66 -9.70 -4.55 11.18
C SER A 66 -8.99 -5.65 11.97
N GLY A 67 -7.67 -5.80 11.84
CA GLY A 67 -6.85 -6.66 12.70
C GLY A 67 -6.41 -5.93 13.96
N HIS A 68 -6.37 -6.66 15.09
CA HIS A 68 -5.93 -6.18 16.41
C HIS A 68 -4.63 -5.36 16.39
#